data_AF-A0A836TMG9-F1
#
_entry.id   AF-A0A836TMG9-F1
#
_cell.length_a   1.000
_cell.length_b   1.000
_cell.length_c   1.000
_cell.angle_alpha   90.00
_cell.angle_beta   90.00
_cell.angle_gamma   90.00
#
_symmetry.space_group_name_H-M   'P 1'
#
loop_
_entity.id
_entity.type
_entity.pdbx_description
1 polymer ?
#
loop_
_entity_poly.entity_id
_entity_poly.type
_entity_poly.pdbx_seq_one_letter_code
_entity_poly.pdbx_strand_id
1 'polypeptide(L)' 'MNDNTPILVGAGQYVDRELPSPETSLSPANMAAEAARRALDHAGASGDLAAHVDVLAVA' A
#
# COMPACT_ATOMS: atom_id res chain seq x y z
N MET A 1 20.70 17.58 -9.18
CA MET A 1 19.62 16.61 -8.95
C MET A 1 18.89 16.47 -10.28
N ASN A 2 18.62 15.24 -10.72
CA ASN A 2 17.88 15.00 -11.97
C ASN A 2 16.40 14.88 -11.63
N ASP A 3 15.52 15.44 -12.45
CA ASP A 3 14.06 15.37 -12.26
C ASP A 3 13.56 13.92 -12.25
N ASN A 4 14.31 13.00 -12.88
CA ASN A 4 13.98 11.58 -12.97
C ASN A 4 14.64 10.71 -11.88
N THR A 5 15.21 11.30 -10.83
CA THR A 5 15.72 10.51 -9.71
C THR A 5 14.54 9.92 -8.93
N PRO A 6 14.37 8.59 -8.85
CA PRO A 6 13.25 7.97 -8.16
C PRO A 6 13.35 8.18 -6.65
N ILE A 7 12.20 8.34 -6.00
CA ILE A 7 12.10 8.49 -4.54
C ILE A 7 11.02 7.55 -3.99
N LEU A 8 11.20 7.15 -2.74
CA LEU A 8 10.12 6.52 -1.97
C LEU A 8 9.26 7.61 -1.35
N VAL A 9 8.00 7.71 -1.78
CA VAL A 9 7.07 8.74 -1.27
C VAL A 9 6.24 8.28 -0.08
N GLY A 10 6.03 6.97 0.07
CA GLY A 10 5.22 6.39 1.14
C GLY A 10 5.50 4.90 1.30
N ALA A 11 5.18 4.37 2.48
CA ALA A 11 5.36 2.97 2.84
C ALA A 11 4.29 2.57 3.86
N GLY A 12 3.74 1.36 3.73
CA GLY A 12 2.65 0.86 4.57
C GLY A 12 2.85 -0.61 4.91
N GLN A 13 2.41 -1.01 6.09
CA GLN A 13 2.49 -2.39 6.57
C GLN A 13 1.18 -2.81 7.22
N TYR A 14 0.85 -4.09 7.05
CA TYR A 14 -0.27 -4.75 7.71
C TYR A 14 0.21 -6.07 8.31
N VAL A 15 -0.22 -6.33 9.55
CA VAL A 15 0.00 -7.60 10.25
C VAL A 15 -1.29 -7.91 10.97
N ASP A 16 -1.89 -9.05 10.62
CA ASP A 16 -2.96 -9.63 11.40
C ASP A 16 -2.35 -10.30 12.65
N ARG A 17 -2.88 -9.98 13.82
CA ARG A 17 -2.43 -10.52 15.11
C ARG A 17 -3.49 -11.40 15.78
N GLU A 18 -4.67 -11.49 15.18
CA GLU A 18 -5.75 -12.31 15.71
C GLU A 18 -5.52 -13.79 15.44
N LEU A 19 -6.27 -14.64 16.16
CA LEU A 19 -6.26 -16.07 15.87
C LEU A 19 -6.76 -16.31 14.44
N PRO A 20 -6.04 -17.07 13.60
CA PRO A 20 -6.44 -17.29 12.21
C PRO A 20 -7.82 -17.91 12.12
N SER A 21 -8.71 -17.30 11.33
CA SER A 21 -10.03 -17.85 11.05
C SER A 21 -10.43 -17.55 9.60
N PRO A 22 -11.08 -18.49 8.89
CA PRO A 22 -11.52 -18.25 7.51
C PRO A 22 -12.49 -17.07 7.37
N GLU A 23 -13.25 -16.77 8.42
CA GLU A 23 -14.31 -15.75 8.43
C GLU A 23 -13.73 -14.33 8.60
N THR A 24 -12.58 -14.21 9.27
CA THR A 24 -12.01 -12.91 9.69
C THR A 24 -10.66 -12.61 9.07
N SER A 25 -9.89 -13.63 8.70
CA SER A 25 -8.56 -13.43 8.12
C SER A 25 -8.66 -12.92 6.69
N LEU A 26 -7.86 -11.90 6.39
CA LEU A 26 -7.76 -11.37 5.04
C LEU A 26 -7.06 -12.37 4.11
N SER A 27 -7.53 -12.46 2.87
CA SER A 27 -6.77 -13.12 1.80
C SER A 27 -5.46 -12.36 1.54
N PRO A 28 -4.45 -13.00 0.91
CA PRO A 28 -3.21 -12.32 0.53
C PRO A 28 -3.42 -11.03 -0.27
N ALA A 29 -4.38 -11.04 -1.21
CA ALA A 29 -4.73 -9.85 -2.00
C ALA A 29 -5.32 -8.73 -1.12
N ASN A 30 -6.17 -9.07 -0.16
CA ASN A 30 -6.75 -8.10 0.76
C ASN A 30 -5.71 -7.54 1.74
N MET A 31 -4.73 -8.35 2.17
CA MET A 31 -3.60 -7.90 2.97
C MET A 31 -2.71 -6.91 2.20
N ALA A 32 -2.39 -7.22 0.94
CA ALA A 32 -1.63 -6.32 0.06
C ALA A 32 -2.39 -5.00 -0.17
N ALA A 33 -3.71 -5.06 -0.40
CA ALA A 33 -4.55 -3.87 -0.55
C ALA A 33 -4.54 -2.99 0.72
N GLU A 34 -4.54 -3.60 1.91
CA GLU A 34 -4.46 -2.86 3.17
C GLU A 34 -3.10 -2.19 3.37
N ALA A 35 -2.00 -2.89 3.08
CA ALA A 35 -0.67 -2.30 3.10
C ALA A 35 -0.54 -1.15 2.09
N ALA A 36 -1.11 -1.29 0.89
CA ALA A 36 -1.10 -0.27 -0.15
C ALA A 36 -1.90 1.00 0.27
N ARG A 37 -3.10 0.83 0.86
CA ARG A 37 -3.87 1.96 1.41
C ARG A 37 -3.05 2.75 2.43
N ARG A 38 -2.40 2.06 3.37
CA ARG A 38 -1.53 2.70 4.37
C ARG A 38 -0.32 3.40 3.75
N ALA A 39 0.24 2.88 2.67
CA ALA A 39 1.34 3.51 1.96
C ALA A 39 0.91 4.81 1.26
N LEU A 40 -0.28 4.82 0.66
CA LEU A 40 -0.88 6.01 0.06
C LEU A 40 -1.16 7.08 1.13
N ASP A 41 -1.72 6.68 2.27
CA ASP A 41 -1.98 7.59 3.40
C ASP A 41 -0.67 8.17 3.96
N HIS A 42 0.36 7.34 4.14
CA HIS A 42 1.68 7.78 4.62
C HIS A 42 2.33 8.81 3.68
N ALA A 43 2.07 8.74 2.38
CA ALA A 43 2.62 9.69 1.42
C ALA A 43 2.12 11.14 1.64
N GLY A 44 1.02 11.34 2.37
CA GLY A 44 0.55 12.68 2.76
C GLY A 44 0.19 13.60 1.59
N ALA A 45 -0.14 13.03 0.43
CA ALA A 45 -0.50 13.78 -0.75
C ALA A 45 -1.81 14.56 -0.53
N SER A 46 -1.87 15.79 -1.04
CA SER A 46 -3.08 16.64 -0.95
C SER A 46 -4.16 16.30 -1.99
N GLY A 47 -3.87 15.39 -2.92
CA GLY A 47 -4.77 14.97 -3.99
C GLY A 47 -4.84 13.45 -4.13
N ASP A 48 -5.53 12.99 -5.18
CA ASP A 48 -5.71 11.56 -5.46
C ASP A 48 -4.44 10.93 -6.04
N LEU A 49 -3.50 10.56 -5.16
CA LEU A 49 -2.26 9.90 -5.55
C LEU A 49 -2.52 8.54 -6.22
N ALA A 50 -3.60 7.84 -5.83
CA ALA A 50 -3.93 6.52 -6.39
C ALA A 50 -4.25 6.61 -7.89
N ALA A 51 -4.95 7.67 -8.32
CA ALA A 51 -5.24 7.92 -9.73
C ALA A 51 -3.99 8.16 -10.61
N HIS A 52 -2.82 8.42 -10.00
CA HIS A 52 -1.56 8.65 -10.70
C HIS A 52 -0.66 7.41 -10.75
N VAL A 53 -1.06 6.30 -10.12
CA VAL A 53 -0.32 5.04 -10.21
C VAL A 53 -0.57 4.40 -11.57
N ASP A 54 0.49 4.22 -12.34
CA ASP A 54 0.47 3.61 -13.67
C ASP A 54 0.86 2.13 -13.66
N VAL A 55 1.68 1.72 -12.69
CA VAL A 55 2.18 0.36 -12.54
C VAL A 55 1.92 -0.15 -11.13
N LEU A 56 1.25 -1.30 -11.04
CA LEU A 56 1.15 -2.09 -9.82
C LEU A 56 2.02 -3.34 -9.94
N ALA A 57 3.03 -3.45 -9.09
CA ALA A 57 3.89 -4.64 -9.00
C ALA A 57 3.66 -5.35 -7.66
N VAL A 58 3.23 -6.61 -7.72
CA VAL A 58 2.97 -7.47 -6.55
C VAL A 58 3.66 -8.82 -6.80
N ALA A 59 4.32 -9.36 -5.78
CA ALA A 59 5.04 -10.64 -5.82
C ALA A 59 4.39 -11.66 -4.87
#